data_AF-A0A8K0VWZ4-F1
#
_entry.id   AF-A0A8K0VWZ4-F1
#
_cell.length_a   1.000
_cell.length_b   1.000
_cell.length_c   1.000
_cell.angle_alpha   90.00
_cell.angle_beta   90.00
_cell.angle_gamma   90.00
#
_symmetry.space_group_name_H-M   'P 1'
#
loop_
_entity.id
_entity.type
_entity.pdbx_description
1 polymer ?
#
loop_
_entity_poly.entity_id
_entity_poly.type
_entity_poly.pdbx_seq_one_letter_code
_entity_poly.pdbx_strand_id
1 'polypeptide(L)'
;MATDGHPLNDKMTGPAVAFMESQIKDPELRNLVRPESQFLRKDLVRYTQTGVVSTQDGQEKEREFDVIMFGTGFNVAQYLEHENIRGLHGIDLQTKWKDYSEALYGLATSDFPNMFYCFGPKSGQVWSSQQDTWEHQARSVAKAVRVVLSKEHQGIEFAMHPK
;
A
#
# COMPACT_ATOMS: atom_id res chain seq x y z
N MET A 1 9.68 -2.66 6.68
CA MET A 1 9.43 -4.00 6.10
C MET A 1 8.06 -4.44 6.57
N ALA A 2 7.34 -5.21 5.74
CA ALA A 2 5.90 -5.52 5.88
C ALA A 2 5.50 -6.37 7.10
N THR A 3 6.33 -6.41 8.14
CA THR A 3 6.09 -7.09 9.40
C THR A 3 5.70 -6.06 10.44
N ASP A 4 4.46 -6.13 10.91
CA ASP A 4 3.88 -5.29 11.95
C ASP A 4 3.75 -6.05 13.29
N GLY A 5 4.33 -7.25 13.37
CA GLY A 5 4.21 -8.14 14.52
C GLY A 5 2.89 -8.92 14.56
N HIS A 6 2.02 -8.75 13.56
CA HIS A 6 0.80 -9.54 13.46
C HIS A 6 1.13 -10.94 12.90
N PRO A 7 0.84 -12.04 13.62
CA PRO A 7 1.31 -13.39 13.26
C PRO A 7 0.91 -13.85 11.86
N LEU A 8 -0.29 -13.48 11.39
CA LEU A 8 -0.73 -13.81 10.03
C LEU A 8 -0.01 -13.00 8.96
N ASN A 9 0.25 -11.70 9.22
CA ASN A 9 0.90 -10.83 8.25
C ASN A 9 2.37 -11.23 8.09
N ASP A 10 3.05 -11.49 9.21
CA ASP A 10 4.43 -12.00 9.20
C ASP A 10 4.54 -13.35 8.48
N LYS A 11 3.57 -14.25 8.69
CA LYS A 11 3.52 -15.54 7.96
C LYS A 11 3.33 -15.35 6.46
N MET A 12 2.43 -14.45 6.04
CA MET A 12 2.15 -14.20 4.62
C MET A 12 3.29 -13.46 3.91
N THR A 13 3.98 -12.57 4.61
CA THR A 13 5.08 -11.77 4.04
C THR A 13 6.43 -12.50 4.07
N GLY A 14 6.57 -13.52 4.92
CA GLY A 14 7.79 -14.34 5.05
C GLY A 14 8.41 -14.82 3.73
N PRO A 15 7.64 -15.41 2.78
CA PRO A 15 8.19 -15.81 1.48
C PRO A 15 8.76 -14.65 0.66
N ALA A 16 8.11 -13.48 0.67
CA ALA A 16 8.60 -12.29 -0.03
C ALA A 16 9.88 -11.74 0.63
N VAL A 17 9.94 -11.74 1.97
CA VAL A 17 11.15 -11.37 2.72
C VAL A 17 12.30 -12.33 2.38
N ALA A 18 12.05 -13.64 2.40
CA ALA A 18 13.05 -14.65 2.06
C ALA A 18 13.55 -14.50 0.62
N PHE A 19 12.66 -14.17 -0.33
CA PHE A 19 13.05 -13.86 -1.71
C PHE A 19 13.93 -12.61 -1.78
N MET A 20 13.55 -11.50 -1.15
CA MET A 20 14.38 -10.28 -1.13
C MET A 20 15.75 -10.55 -0.49
N GLU A 21 15.80 -11.33 0.59
CA GLU A 21 17.05 -11.74 1.23
C GLU A 21 17.91 -12.64 0.34
N SER A 22 17.32 -13.46 -0.53
CA SER A 22 18.07 -14.28 -1.49
C SER A 22 18.77 -13.41 -2.54
N GLN A 23 18.09 -12.37 -3.05
CA GLN A 23 18.68 -11.43 -4.00
C GLN A 23 19.87 -10.68 -3.38
N ILE A 24 19.77 -10.34 -2.10
CA ILE A 24 20.86 -9.70 -1.33
C ILE A 24 22.08 -10.63 -1.21
N LYS A 25 21.90 -11.95 -1.21
CA LYS A 25 22.98 -12.94 -1.06
C LYS A 25 23.51 -13.49 -2.39
N ASP A 26 22.86 -13.14 -3.51
CA ASP A 26 23.19 -13.64 -4.84
C ASP A 26 24.56 -13.10 -5.32
N PRO A 27 25.55 -13.98 -5.59
CA PRO A 27 26.88 -13.56 -6.03
C PRO A 27 26.88 -12.82 -7.37
N GLU A 28 26.00 -13.18 -8.31
CA GLU A 28 25.93 -12.53 -9.62
C GLU A 28 25.39 -11.12 -9.48
N LEU A 29 24.30 -10.94 -8.72
CA LEU A 29 23.77 -9.60 -8.44
C LEU A 29 24.76 -8.73 -7.65
N ARG A 30 25.56 -9.35 -6.78
CA ARG A 30 26.63 -8.66 -6.04
C ARG A 30 27.79 -8.22 -6.93
N ASN A 31 28.07 -8.94 -8.00
CA ASN A 31 29.09 -8.53 -8.97
C ASN A 31 28.63 -7.35 -9.86
N LEU A 32 27.34 -7.02 -9.89
CA LEU A 32 26.82 -5.85 -10.61
C LEU A 32 26.99 -4.54 -9.83
N VAL A 33 27.08 -4.60 -8.49
CA VAL A 33 27.31 -3.40 -7.67
C VAL A 33 28.79 -3.05 -7.63
N ARG A 34 29.12 -1.82 -7.21
CA ARG A 34 30.52 -1.40 -7.13
C ARG A 34 31.28 -2.22 -6.08
N PRO A 35 32.55 -2.59 -6.31
CA PRO A 35 33.33 -3.43 -5.39
C PRO A 35 33.41 -2.90 -3.95
N GLU A 36 33.38 -1.59 -3.77
CA GLU A 36 33.43 -0.91 -2.47
C GLU A 36 32.08 -0.84 -1.73
N SER A 37 31.00 -1.32 -2.36
CA SER A 37 29.65 -1.24 -1.80
C SER A 37 29.50 -2.19 -0.60
N GLN A 38 29.02 -1.66 0.53
CA GLN A 38 28.78 -2.44 1.74
C GLN A 38 27.28 -2.60 1.99
N PHE A 39 26.86 -3.82 2.36
CA PHE A 39 25.51 -4.07 2.86
C PHE A 39 25.52 -4.17 4.38
N LEU A 40 24.67 -3.38 5.04
CA LEU A 40 24.57 -3.32 6.48
C LEU A 40 23.13 -3.62 6.91
N ARG A 41 22.93 -4.75 7.61
CA ARG A 41 21.67 -5.05 8.33
C ARG A 41 21.86 -4.69 9.80
N LYS A 42 21.97 -3.40 10.09
CA LYS A 42 22.18 -2.84 11.43
C LYS A 42 21.06 -1.85 11.74
N ASP A 43 20.63 -1.81 12.99
CA ASP A 43 19.56 -0.89 13.39
C ASP A 43 20.08 0.54 13.34
N LEU A 44 19.36 1.40 12.62
CA LEU A 44 19.60 2.83 12.61
C LEU A 44 19.16 3.42 13.95
N VAL A 45 20.05 4.13 14.63
CA VAL A 45 19.75 4.82 15.89
C VAL A 45 19.38 6.27 15.64
N ARG A 46 20.24 6.99 14.92
CA ARG A 46 20.06 8.43 14.62
C ARG A 46 20.87 8.87 13.42
N TYR A 47 20.47 10.01 12.86
CA TYR A 47 21.28 10.80 11.93
C TYR A 47 22.16 11.76 12.73
N THR A 48 23.34 12.06 12.22
CA THR A 48 24.25 13.08 12.75
C THR A 48 24.50 14.13 11.68
N GLN A 49 25.26 15.18 12.03
CA GLN A 49 25.61 16.22 11.06
C GLN A 49 26.46 15.68 9.89
N THR A 50 27.23 14.61 10.12
CA THR A 50 28.18 14.04 9.14
C THR A 50 27.75 12.68 8.63
N GLY A 51 26.69 12.05 9.17
CA GLY A 51 26.23 10.76 8.68
C GLY A 51 25.18 10.08 9.55
N VAL A 52 25.40 8.81 9.89
CA VAL A 52 24.43 7.98 10.64
C VAL A 52 25.11 7.16 11.72
N VAL A 53 24.39 6.96 12.83
CA VAL A 53 24.78 6.04 13.90
C VAL A 53 23.90 4.80 13.82
N SER A 54 24.54 3.65 13.78
CA SER A 54 23.90 2.34 13.80
C SER A 54 24.39 1.50 14.97
N THR A 55 23.57 0.56 15.46
CA THR A 55 23.99 -0.38 16.49
C THR A 55 24.57 -1.66 15.88
N GLN A 56 25.73 -2.08 16.34
CA GLN A 56 26.37 -3.35 16.01
C GLN A 56 26.80 -4.04 17.29
N ASP A 57 26.26 -5.23 17.56
CA ASP A 57 26.65 -6.08 18.69
C ASP A 57 26.50 -5.35 20.06
N GLY A 58 25.47 -4.51 20.17
CA GLY A 58 25.19 -3.69 21.36
C GLY A 58 25.99 -2.39 21.47
N GLN A 59 26.84 -2.08 20.50
CA GLN A 59 27.63 -0.85 20.46
C GLN A 59 27.18 0.09 19.35
N GLU A 60 27.15 1.39 19.64
CA GLU A 60 26.91 2.41 18.62
C GLU A 60 28.16 2.62 17.76
N LYS A 61 27.98 2.70 16.45
CA LYS A 61 29.02 3.04 15.49
C LYS A 61 28.51 4.08 14.51
N GLU A 62 29.23 5.19 14.45
CA GLU A 62 29.00 6.24 13.48
C GLU A 62 29.69 5.93 12.15
N ARG A 63 29.03 6.31 11.05
CA ARG A 63 29.57 6.28 9.69
C ARG A 63 29.22 7.58 9.00
N GLU A 64 30.23 8.22 8.43
CA GLU A 64 30.08 9.47 7.70
C GLU A 64 29.58 9.19 6.27
N PHE A 65 28.69 10.06 5.79
CA PHE A 65 28.12 10.00 4.45
C PHE A 65 27.91 11.42 3.93
N ASP A 66 28.40 11.70 2.73
CA ASP A 66 28.15 12.99 2.07
C ASP A 66 26.69 13.13 1.60
N VAL A 67 26.06 12.00 1.27
CA VAL A 67 24.69 11.93 0.75
C VAL A 67 23.96 10.74 1.36
N ILE A 68 22.75 10.98 1.87
CA ILE A 68 21.85 9.96 2.40
C ILE A 68 20.59 9.93 1.54
N MET A 69 20.26 8.75 1.00
CA MET A 69 19.06 8.53 0.19
C MET A 69 18.03 7.70 0.96
N PHE A 70 16.80 8.19 1.04
CA PHE A 70 15.71 7.53 1.77
C PHE A 70 14.90 6.62 0.85
N GLY A 71 15.09 5.31 1.00
CA GLY A 71 14.28 4.27 0.34
C GLY A 71 13.13 3.78 1.24
N THR A 72 12.30 4.68 1.77
CA THR A 72 11.29 4.38 2.81
C THR A 72 10.01 3.69 2.29
N GLY A 73 9.83 3.60 0.98
CA GLY A 73 8.67 2.95 0.37
C GLY A 73 7.38 3.78 0.44
N PHE A 74 6.23 3.11 0.46
CA PHE A 74 4.89 3.72 0.43
C PHE A 74 3.98 3.11 1.51
N ASN A 75 3.06 3.93 2.05
CA ASN A 75 1.95 3.45 2.85
C ASN A 75 0.84 2.92 1.93
N VAL A 76 0.78 1.59 1.76
CA VAL A 76 -0.19 0.93 0.84
C VAL A 76 -1.41 0.36 1.56
N ALA A 77 -1.47 0.50 2.89
CA ALA A 77 -2.56 -0.03 3.71
C ALA A 77 -3.68 0.99 3.92
N GLN A 78 -3.35 2.28 3.94
CA GLN A 78 -4.28 3.34 4.28
C GLN A 78 -4.86 3.99 3.02
N TYR A 79 -5.96 3.43 2.52
CA TYR A 79 -6.67 3.93 1.35
C TYR A 79 -7.43 5.22 1.68
N LEU A 80 -7.29 6.24 0.82
CA LEU A 80 -8.02 7.52 0.92
C LEU A 80 -7.81 8.23 2.27
N GLU A 81 -6.66 8.02 2.94
CA GLU A 81 -6.38 8.51 4.31
C GLU A 81 -6.45 10.04 4.47
N HIS A 82 -6.29 10.77 3.37
CA HIS A 82 -6.35 12.23 3.35
C HIS A 82 -7.72 12.78 2.98
N GLU A 83 -8.69 11.92 2.66
CA GLU A 83 -10.04 12.31 2.26
C GLU A 83 -11.02 12.25 3.44
N ASN A 84 -11.87 13.26 3.56
CA ASN A 84 -12.93 13.29 4.57
C ASN A 84 -14.25 12.83 3.95
N ILE A 85 -14.50 11.52 4.01
CA ILE A 85 -15.63 10.88 3.33
C ILE A 85 -16.63 10.37 4.37
N ARG A 86 -17.88 10.85 4.26
CA ARG A 86 -19.00 10.44 5.11
C ARG A 86 -20.08 9.72 4.31
N GLY A 87 -20.43 8.53 4.77
CA GLY A 87 -21.49 7.70 4.23
C GLY A 87 -22.83 7.94 4.91
N LEU A 88 -23.71 6.95 4.81
CA LEU A 88 -25.01 6.93 5.48
C LEU A 88 -24.84 7.10 6.99
N HIS A 89 -25.81 7.78 7.60
CA HIS A 89 -25.84 8.04 9.05
C HIS A 89 -24.58 8.75 9.59
N GLY A 90 -23.80 9.40 8.71
CA GLY A 90 -22.59 10.12 9.08
C GLY A 90 -21.37 9.24 9.36
N ILE A 91 -21.41 7.95 8.99
CA ILE A 91 -20.31 7.01 9.12
C ILE A 91 -19.08 7.56 8.39
N ASP A 92 -17.96 7.60 9.09
CA ASP A 92 -16.66 8.02 8.56
C ASP A 92 -15.92 6.83 7.94
N LEU A 93 -15.42 6.99 6.70
CA LEU A 93 -14.77 5.90 5.96
C LEU A 93 -13.50 5.40 6.65
N GLN A 94 -12.68 6.31 7.18
CA GLN A 94 -11.42 5.94 7.84
C GLN A 94 -11.68 5.17 9.14
N THR A 95 -12.76 5.52 9.85
CA THR A 95 -13.22 4.78 11.01
C THR A 95 -13.68 3.37 10.63
N LYS A 96 -14.44 3.22 9.54
CA LYS A 96 -14.88 1.91 9.04
C LYS A 96 -13.70 1.02 8.60
N TRP A 97 -12.71 1.60 7.93
CA TRP A 97 -11.56 0.88 7.38
C TRP A 97 -10.38 0.71 8.34
N LYS A 98 -10.47 1.25 9.55
CA LYS A 98 -9.38 1.31 10.53
C LYS A 98 -8.68 -0.04 10.76
N ASP A 99 -9.45 -1.09 11.01
CA ASP A 99 -8.91 -2.42 11.30
C ASP A 99 -8.74 -3.25 10.02
N TYR A 100 -9.68 -3.12 9.08
CA TYR A 100 -9.65 -3.85 7.83
C TYR A 100 -10.42 -3.14 6.72
N SER A 101 -9.69 -2.64 5.73
CA SER A 101 -10.31 -2.00 4.57
C SER A 101 -10.98 -3.04 3.66
N GLU A 102 -12.26 -2.85 3.37
CA GLU A 102 -13.06 -3.75 2.55
C GLU A 102 -13.75 -3.03 1.40
N ALA A 103 -13.76 -3.69 0.24
CA ALA A 103 -14.42 -3.22 -0.96
C ALA A 103 -14.94 -4.40 -1.77
N LEU A 104 -16.19 -4.29 -2.23
CA LEU A 104 -16.80 -5.19 -3.20
C LEU A 104 -16.04 -5.07 -4.53
N TYR A 105 -15.34 -6.13 -4.91
CA TYR A 105 -14.47 -6.20 -6.10
C TYR A 105 -13.40 -5.09 -6.20
N GLY A 106 -13.08 -4.44 -5.07
CA GLY A 106 -12.18 -3.28 -5.06
C GLY A 106 -12.78 -1.99 -5.60
N LEU A 107 -14.11 -1.94 -5.79
CA LEU A 107 -14.80 -0.85 -6.51
C LEU A 107 -15.72 0.01 -5.65
N ALA A 108 -16.31 -0.54 -4.59
CA ALA A 108 -17.27 0.15 -3.74
C ALA A 108 -17.33 -0.51 -2.35
N THR A 109 -17.81 0.19 -1.33
CA THR A 109 -17.98 -0.35 0.03
C THR A 109 -19.38 -0.04 0.57
N SER A 110 -19.92 -0.91 1.42
CA SER A 110 -21.26 -0.74 2.02
C SER A 110 -21.34 0.56 2.81
N ASP A 111 -22.55 1.10 3.01
CA ASP A 111 -22.82 2.37 3.71
C ASP A 111 -22.38 3.65 2.98
N PHE A 112 -21.71 3.53 1.82
CA PHE A 112 -21.30 4.66 0.97
C PHE A 112 -22.00 4.55 -0.39
N PRO A 113 -23.30 4.84 -0.49
CA PRO A 113 -24.06 4.72 -1.73
C PRO A 113 -23.51 5.65 -2.81
N ASN A 114 -23.51 5.17 -4.06
CA ASN A 114 -22.96 5.88 -5.23
C ASN A 114 -21.48 6.30 -5.09
N MET A 115 -20.75 5.82 -4.07
CA MET A 115 -19.30 5.98 -3.98
C MET A 115 -18.62 4.84 -4.71
N PHE A 116 -17.90 5.19 -5.78
CA PHE A 116 -17.11 4.25 -6.55
C PHE A 116 -15.66 4.71 -6.62
N TYR A 117 -14.74 3.76 -6.63
CA TYR A 117 -13.31 4.01 -6.81
C TYR A 117 -12.72 2.89 -7.67
N CYS A 118 -11.55 3.17 -8.23
CA CYS A 118 -10.73 2.15 -8.88
C CYS A 118 -9.50 1.92 -8.01
N PHE A 119 -8.99 0.69 -8.08
CA PHE A 119 -7.83 0.23 -7.32
C PHE A 119 -7.99 0.40 -5.82
N GLY A 120 -9.23 0.17 -5.33
CA GLY A 120 -9.51 0.16 -3.90
C GLY A 120 -8.94 -1.06 -3.19
N PRO A 121 -9.26 -1.22 -1.90
CA PRO A 121 -8.79 -2.33 -1.07
C PRO A 121 -8.80 -3.67 -1.80
N LYS A 122 -7.68 -4.41 -1.70
CA LYS A 122 -7.46 -5.76 -2.27
C LYS A 122 -7.38 -5.84 -3.81
N SER A 123 -7.28 -4.71 -4.51
CA SER A 123 -7.11 -4.68 -5.98
C SER A 123 -5.65 -4.78 -6.44
N GLY A 124 -4.68 -4.47 -5.57
CA GLY A 124 -3.24 -4.42 -5.88
C GLY A 124 -2.59 -5.79 -6.00
N GLN A 125 -2.98 -6.57 -7.02
CA GLN A 125 -2.40 -7.88 -7.30
C GLN A 125 -1.05 -7.72 -8.03
N VAL A 126 -0.07 -8.55 -7.67
CA VAL A 126 1.30 -8.48 -8.21
C VAL A 126 1.57 -9.43 -9.38
N TRP A 127 0.60 -10.29 -9.72
CA TRP A 127 0.71 -11.28 -10.80
C TRP A 127 0.00 -10.85 -12.10
N SER A 128 -0.58 -9.65 -12.13
CA SER A 128 -1.27 -9.11 -13.30
C SER A 128 -0.84 -7.67 -13.58
N SER A 129 -1.13 -7.19 -14.79
CA SER A 129 -0.96 -5.78 -15.14
C SER A 129 -1.88 -4.92 -14.27
N GLN A 130 -1.28 -4.02 -13.51
CA GLN A 130 -2.04 -3.03 -12.73
C GLN A 130 -2.84 -2.12 -13.68
N GLN A 131 -2.26 -1.75 -14.83
CA GLN A 131 -2.94 -0.92 -15.83
C GLN A 131 -4.20 -1.59 -16.36
N ASP A 132 -4.12 -2.89 -16.67
CA ASP A 132 -5.28 -3.64 -17.14
C ASP A 132 -6.36 -3.68 -16.06
N THR A 133 -5.96 -3.84 -14.79
CA THR A 133 -6.89 -3.81 -13.66
C THR A 133 -7.60 -2.46 -13.57
N TRP A 134 -6.86 -1.35 -13.63
CA TRP A 134 -7.42 0.00 -13.66
C TRP A 134 -8.42 0.19 -14.79
N GLU A 135 -8.08 -0.23 -16.00
CA GLU A 135 -8.97 -0.09 -17.15
C GLU A 135 -10.27 -0.90 -17.00
N HIS A 136 -10.17 -2.14 -16.55
CA HIS A 136 -11.35 -2.99 -16.34
C HIS A 136 -12.24 -2.44 -15.23
N GLN A 137 -11.65 -1.98 -14.14
CA GLN A 137 -12.36 -1.35 -13.04
C GLN A 137 -13.03 -0.04 -13.48
N ALA A 138 -12.32 0.84 -14.19
CA ALA A 138 -12.87 2.09 -14.72
C ALA A 138 -14.05 1.85 -15.67
N ARG A 139 -13.94 0.86 -16.58
CA ARG A 139 -15.05 0.46 -17.46
C ARG A 139 -16.24 -0.06 -16.66
N SER A 140 -16.01 -0.77 -15.57
CA SER A 140 -17.08 -1.32 -14.73
C SER A 140 -17.79 -0.23 -13.91
N VAL A 141 -17.02 0.66 -13.29
CA VAL A 141 -17.54 1.83 -12.57
C VAL A 141 -18.33 2.75 -13.51
N ALA A 142 -17.82 3.02 -14.71
CA ALA A 142 -18.53 3.83 -15.69
C ALA A 142 -19.90 3.25 -16.07
N LYS A 143 -20.02 1.91 -16.14
CA LYS A 143 -21.33 1.26 -16.37
C LYS A 143 -22.28 1.47 -15.18
N ALA A 144 -21.79 1.34 -13.96
CA ALA A 144 -22.59 1.59 -12.74
C ALA A 144 -23.09 3.03 -12.70
N VAL A 145 -22.20 4.01 -12.92
CA VAL A 145 -22.54 5.44 -12.97
C VAL A 145 -23.57 5.73 -14.07
N ARG A 146 -23.43 5.16 -15.27
CA ARG A 146 -24.42 5.32 -16.36
C ARG A 146 -25.82 4.86 -15.96
N VAL A 147 -25.93 3.78 -15.18
CA VAL A 147 -27.24 3.31 -14.68
C VAL A 147 -27.84 4.32 -13.71
N VAL A 148 -27.04 4.85 -12.78
CA VAL A 148 -27.49 5.90 -11.84
C VAL A 148 -28.00 7.12 -12.60
N LEU A 149 -27.19 7.65 -13.53
CA LEU A 149 -27.57 8.81 -14.35
C LEU A 149 -28.79 8.54 -15.24
N SER A 150 -28.92 7.33 -15.79
CA SER A 150 -30.09 6.97 -16.60
C SER A 150 -31.37 6.97 -15.78
N LYS A 151 -31.31 6.60 -14.49
CA LYS A 151 -32.46 6.62 -13.58
C LYS A 151 -32.81 8.04 -13.17
N GLU A 152 -31.80 8.84 -12.88
CA GLU A 152 -31.96 10.27 -12.61
C GLU A 152 -32.65 11.01 -13.78
N HIS A 153 -32.23 10.76 -15.03
CA HIS A 153 -32.89 11.33 -16.22
C HIS A 153 -34.36 10.89 -16.41
N GLN A 154 -34.78 9.78 -15.78
CA GLN A 154 -36.17 9.32 -15.76
C GLN A 154 -36.97 9.90 -14.59
N GLY A 155 -36.36 10.76 -13.77
CA GLY A 155 -36.95 11.29 -12.54
C GLY A 155 -37.04 10.25 -11.41
N ILE A 156 -36.22 9.19 -11.47
CA ILE A 156 -36.21 8.12 -10.46
C ILE A 156 -35.03 8.36 -9.51
N GLU A 157 -35.34 8.56 -8.23
CA GLU A 157 -34.33 8.54 -7.17
C GLU A 157 -33.75 7.13 -7.05
N PHE A 158 -32.46 6.98 -7.34
CA PHE A 158 -31.79 5.70 -7.36
C PHE A 158 -30.37 5.83 -6.80
N ALA A 159 -30.03 4.93 -5.88
CA ALA A 159 -28.71 4.80 -5.32
C ALA A 159 -28.24 3.34 -5.41
N MET A 160 -27.02 3.13 -5.89
CA MET A 160 -26.37 1.83 -5.79
C MET A 160 -25.72 1.71 -4.43
N HIS A 161 -26.12 0.68 -3.69
CA HIS A 161 -25.60 0.36 -2.37
C HIS A 161 -25.07 -1.08 -2.38
N PRO A 162 -23.73 -1.28 -2.43
CA PRO A 162 -23.18 -2.62 -2.25
C PRO A 162 -23.51 -3.12 -0.84
N LYS A 163 -23.86 -4.40 -0.73
CA LYS A 163 -24.13 -5.05 0.57
C LYS A 163 -22.86 -5.67 1.11
#